data_AF-A0A0C3NVW3-F1
#
_entry.id   AF-A0A0C3NVW3-F1
#
_cell.length_a   1.000
_cell.length_b   1.000
_cell.length_c   1.000
_cell.angle_alpha   90.00
_cell.angle_beta   90.00
_cell.angle_gamma   90.00
#
_symmetry.space_group_name_H-M   'P 1'
#
loop_
_entity.id
_entity.type
_entity.pdbx_description
1 polymer ?
#
loop_
_entity_poly.entity_id
_entity_poly.type
_entity_poly.pdbx_seq_one_letter_code
_entity_poly.pdbx_strand_id
1 'polypeptide(L)'
;CASFCEEWNAHPISGEGHDQSPNDMCFMGQLEHGIYLQNDIQLHPCHLAEQDDEWEDVVEDSDAATQNSDIPSMIAADQAPEFANDGAPVPKGVSPFPSPAWPEVFYLSMQQVWEIGHIPIGYGIREEEWDGEGYPELEAI
;
A
#
# COMPACT_ATOMS: atom_id res chain seq x y z
N CYS A 1 -12.14 17.26 26.33
CA CYS A 1 -12.59 16.97 24.96
C CYS A 1 -11.72 15.87 24.34
N ALA A 2 -10.40 16.06 24.25
CA ALA A 2 -9.48 15.02 23.75
C ALA A 2 -9.63 13.64 24.44
N SER A 3 -9.70 13.61 25.78
CA SER A 3 -9.88 12.36 26.54
C SER A 3 -11.18 11.62 26.23
N PHE A 4 -12.26 12.37 25.96
CA PHE A 4 -13.54 11.79 25.56
C PHE A 4 -13.45 11.21 24.15
N CYS A 5 -12.79 11.91 23.22
CA CYS A 5 -12.58 11.40 21.87
C CYS A 5 -11.73 10.13 21.86
N GLU A 6 -10.67 10.07 22.67
CA GLU A 6 -9.84 8.87 22.80
C GLU A 6 -10.64 7.68 23.34
N GLU A 7 -11.41 7.88 24.41
CA GLU A 7 -12.23 6.83 25.01
C GLU A 7 -13.35 6.37 24.06
N TRP A 8 -14.00 7.32 23.37
CA TRP A 8 -15.03 7.03 22.38
C TRP A 8 -14.49 6.24 21.18
N ASN A 9 -13.32 6.62 20.66
CA ASN A 9 -12.71 5.97 19.50
C ASN A 9 -12.15 4.58 19.79
N ALA A 10 -11.97 4.23 21.08
CA ALA A 10 -11.59 2.90 21.52
C ALA A 10 -12.80 1.99 21.81
N HIS A 11 -14.03 2.51 21.78
CA HIS A 11 -15.22 1.72 22.11
C HIS A 11 -15.74 0.99 20.87
N PRO A 12 -15.96 -0.34 20.93
CA PRO A 12 -16.46 -1.10 19.79
C PRO A 12 -17.89 -0.73 19.44
N ILE A 13 -18.17 -0.58 18.15
CA ILE A 13 -19.49 -0.29 17.63
C ILE A 13 -20.15 -1.62 17.24
N SER A 14 -21.13 -2.04 18.04
CA SER A 14 -21.89 -3.27 17.77
C SER A 14 -22.76 -3.14 16.52
N GLY A 15 -22.98 -4.26 15.82
CA GLY A 15 -23.87 -4.32 14.65
C GLY A 15 -23.11 -4.21 13.34
N GLU A 16 -23.45 -3.22 12.51
CA GLU A 16 -22.83 -3.02 11.18
C GLU A 16 -21.31 -2.73 11.25
N GLY A 17 -20.81 -2.28 12.41
CA GLY A 17 -19.37 -2.08 12.65
C GLY A 17 -18.59 -3.34 13.01
N HIS A 18 -19.19 -4.53 12.92
CA HIS A 18 -18.54 -5.82 13.19
C HIS A 18 -17.84 -5.93 14.55
N ASP A 19 -18.39 -5.24 15.58
CA ASP A 19 -17.81 -5.16 16.92
C ASP A 19 -16.40 -4.53 16.95
N GLN A 20 -16.07 -3.70 15.96
CA GLN A 20 -14.81 -2.96 15.86
C GLN A 20 -14.96 -1.53 16.38
N SER A 21 -13.91 -1.00 17.00
CA SER A 21 -13.86 0.41 17.38
C SER A 21 -13.51 1.30 16.18
N PRO A 22 -13.80 2.60 16.22
CA PRO A 22 -13.31 3.56 15.22
C PRO A 22 -11.80 3.48 14.97
N ASN A 23 -11.01 3.25 16.03
CA ASN A 23 -9.56 3.06 15.89
C ASN A 23 -9.23 1.77 15.12
N ASP A 24 -9.95 0.68 15.38
CA ASP A 24 -9.74 -0.59 14.66
C ASP A 24 -10.10 -0.44 13.18
N MET A 25 -11.22 0.21 12.88
CA MET A 25 -11.63 0.47 11.49
C MET A 25 -10.62 1.36 10.76
N CYS A 26 -10.10 2.39 11.42
CA CYS A 26 -9.05 3.25 10.88
C CYS A 26 -7.77 2.45 10.60
N PHE A 27 -7.34 1.63 11.57
CA PHE A 27 -6.16 0.78 11.44
C PHE A 27 -6.29 -0.24 10.31
N MET A 28 -7.44 -0.90 10.19
CA MET A 28 -7.74 -1.83 9.09
C MET A 28 -7.74 -1.10 7.74
N GLY A 29 -8.34 0.08 7.67
CA GLY A 29 -8.32 0.92 6.47
C GLY A 29 -6.89 1.28 6.04
N GLN A 30 -6.01 1.58 6.99
CA GLN A 30 -4.58 1.85 6.72
C GLN A 30 -3.82 0.62 6.21
N LEU A 31 -4.14 -0.58 6.71
CA LEU A 31 -3.54 -1.82 6.21
C LEU A 31 -4.00 -2.16 4.80
N GLU A 32 -5.27 -1.89 4.48
CA GLU A 32 -5.87 -2.21 3.18
C GLU A 32 -5.56 -1.18 2.09
N HIS A 33 -5.59 0.12 2.44
CA HIS A 33 -5.53 1.23 1.49
C HIS A 33 -4.29 2.11 1.65
N GLY A 34 -3.43 1.80 2.64
CA GLY A 34 -2.27 2.63 2.98
C GLY A 34 -2.63 3.86 3.81
N ILE A 35 -1.60 4.62 4.20
CA ILE A 35 -1.75 5.87 4.93
C ILE A 35 -1.73 7.01 3.93
N TYR A 36 -2.86 7.69 3.78
CA TYR A 36 -2.90 8.98 3.10
C TYR A 36 -2.20 9.99 3.99
N LEU A 37 -0.96 10.31 3.65
CA LEU A 37 -0.31 11.48 4.22
C LEU A 37 -1.19 12.67 3.88
N GLN A 38 -1.59 13.41 4.90
CA GLN A 38 -2.22 14.71 4.74
C GLN A 38 -1.14 15.65 4.21
N ASN A 39 -0.84 15.49 2.92
CA ASN A 39 -0.15 16.51 2.17
C ASN A 39 -1.07 17.71 2.28
N ASP A 40 -0.65 18.71 3.03
CA ASP A 40 -1.26 20.03 3.02
C ASP A 40 -1.17 20.53 1.57
N ILE A 41 -2.15 20.15 0.76
CA ILE A 41 -2.39 20.81 -0.51
C ILE A 41 -2.83 22.20 -0.09
N GLN A 42 -1.86 23.10 0.01
CA GLN A 42 -2.10 24.53 0.14
C GLN A 42 -2.74 24.96 -1.17
N LEU A 43 -4.06 24.81 -1.25
CA LEU A 43 -4.86 25.40 -2.30
C LEU A 43 -4.66 26.92 -2.17
N HIS A 44 -3.79 27.46 -3.03
CA HIS A 44 -3.55 28.88 -3.09
C HIS A 44 -4.91 29.57 -3.37
N PRO A 45 -5.30 30.61 -2.61
CA PRO A 45 -6.64 31.21 -2.69
C PRO A 45 -7.05 31.71 -4.08
N CYS A 46 -6.12 31.85 -5.03
CA CYS A 46 -6.43 32.25 -6.40
C CYS A 46 -7.34 31.25 -7.14
N HIS A 47 -7.39 29.97 -6.74
CA HIS A 47 -8.28 28.98 -7.37
C HIS A 47 -9.74 29.05 -6.88
N LEU A 48 -10.03 29.84 -5.83
CA LEU A 48 -11.40 30.04 -5.33
C LEU A 48 -12.05 31.33 -5.85
N ALA A 49 -11.28 32.20 -6.51
CA ALA A 49 -11.74 33.54 -6.88
C ALA A 49 -12.15 33.68 -8.35
N GLU A 50 -11.89 32.68 -9.21
CA GLU A 50 -12.21 32.74 -10.64
C GLU A 50 -13.29 31.73 -11.09
N GLN A 51 -13.93 31.02 -10.16
CA GLN A 51 -15.16 30.26 -10.45
C GLN A 51 -16.38 30.95 -9.82
N ASP A 52 -16.58 32.20 -10.22
CA ASP A 52 -17.93 32.79 -10.33
C ASP A 52 -18.48 32.54 -11.74
N ASP A 53 -18.00 31.48 -12.40
CA ASP A 53 -18.72 30.85 -13.50
C ASP A 53 -19.99 30.28 -12.89
N GLU A 54 -21.04 31.12 -12.94
CA GLU A 54 -22.45 30.77 -13.05
C GLU A 54 -22.62 29.25 -13.15
N TRP A 55 -22.83 28.60 -12.00
CA TRP A 55 -23.41 27.28 -11.99
C TRP A 55 -24.78 27.47 -12.64
N GLU A 56 -24.85 27.29 -13.96
CA GLU A 56 -26.12 27.08 -14.64
C GLU A 56 -26.78 25.97 -13.83
N ASP A 57 -27.87 26.32 -13.14
CA ASP A 57 -28.75 25.35 -12.49
C ASP A 57 -28.99 24.30 -13.57
N VAL A 58 -28.34 23.14 -13.41
CA VAL A 58 -28.59 21.99 -14.25
C VAL A 58 -30.03 21.66 -13.92
N VAL A 59 -30.94 22.16 -14.75
CA VAL A 59 -32.33 21.73 -14.74
C VAL A 59 -32.25 20.22 -14.67
N GLU A 60 -32.79 19.66 -13.59
CA GLU A 60 -33.09 18.24 -13.48
C GLU A 60 -34.05 17.91 -14.62
N ASP A 61 -33.50 17.75 -15.82
CA ASP A 61 -34.18 17.07 -16.89
C ASP A 61 -34.17 15.60 -16.46
N SER A 62 -35.28 15.24 -15.83
CA SER A 62 -35.64 13.94 -15.26
C SER A 62 -35.56 12.77 -16.27
N ASP A 63 -35.03 12.99 -17.48
CA ASP A 63 -34.85 12.00 -18.54
C ASP A 63 -33.36 11.62 -18.79
N ALA A 64 -32.38 12.20 -18.07
CA ALA A 64 -30.97 11.86 -18.25
C ALA A 64 -30.44 10.72 -17.35
N ALA A 65 -31.26 10.16 -16.45
CA ALA A 65 -30.85 9.07 -15.54
C ALA A 65 -30.55 7.74 -16.26
N THR A 66 -30.76 7.64 -17.57
CA THR A 66 -30.63 6.37 -18.33
C THR A 66 -29.26 6.19 -19.01
N GLN A 67 -28.40 7.22 -19.09
CA GLN A 67 -27.14 7.12 -19.86
C GLN A 67 -25.90 6.71 -19.07
N ASN A 68 -25.93 6.72 -17.73
CA ASN A 68 -24.77 6.38 -16.88
C ASN A 68 -24.79 4.95 -16.32
N SER A 69 -25.78 4.12 -16.68
CA SER A 69 -25.84 2.72 -16.23
C SER A 69 -24.70 1.86 -16.81
N ASP A 70 -24.05 2.31 -17.90
CA ASP A 70 -23.03 1.55 -18.62
C ASP A 70 -21.58 1.88 -18.23
N ILE A 71 -21.33 2.96 -17.47
CA ILE A 71 -19.98 3.33 -17.04
C ILE A 71 -19.34 2.22 -16.17
N PRO A 72 -20.05 1.62 -15.19
CA PRO A 72 -19.49 0.50 -14.42
C PRO A 72 -19.11 -0.69 -15.31
N SER A 73 -19.91 -0.97 -16.34
CA SER A 73 -19.65 -2.04 -17.31
C SER A 73 -18.42 -1.76 -18.17
N MET A 74 -18.23 -0.51 -18.60
CA MET A 74 -17.06 -0.10 -19.38
C MET A 74 -15.77 -0.18 -18.56
N ILE A 75 -15.77 0.30 -17.31
CA ILE A 75 -14.62 0.19 -16.40
C ILE A 75 -14.28 -1.28 -16.16
N ALA A 76 -15.28 -2.12 -15.91
CA ALA A 76 -15.08 -3.55 -15.71
C ALA A 76 -14.49 -4.23 -16.95
N ALA A 77 -14.91 -3.85 -18.16
CA ALA A 77 -14.40 -4.40 -19.42
C ALA A 77 -12.95 -3.96 -19.69
N ASP A 78 -12.62 -2.69 -19.45
CA ASP A 78 -11.27 -2.15 -19.64
C ASP A 78 -10.27 -2.76 -18.65
N GLN A 79 -10.71 -3.06 -17.42
CA GLN A 79 -9.87 -3.59 -16.35
C GLN A 79 -9.84 -5.12 -16.30
N ALA A 80 -10.80 -5.82 -16.90
CA ALA A 80 -10.84 -7.29 -16.96
C ALA A 80 -9.52 -7.95 -17.41
N PRO A 81 -8.78 -7.46 -18.44
CA PRO A 81 -7.51 -8.07 -18.84
C PRO A 81 -6.38 -7.85 -17.81
N GLU A 82 -6.44 -6.80 -16.99
CA GLU A 82 -5.41 -6.51 -15.98
C GLU A 82 -5.49 -7.47 -14.78
N PHE A 83 -6.70 -7.93 -14.46
CA PHE A 83 -6.93 -8.88 -13.37
C PHE A 83 -6.93 -10.35 -13.81
N ALA A 84 -6.86 -10.62 -15.11
CA ALA A 84 -6.80 -11.97 -15.70
C ALA A 84 -5.37 -12.51 -15.82
N ASN A 85 -4.42 -11.96 -15.07
CA ASN A 85 -3.09 -12.54 -14.99
C ASN A 85 -3.17 -13.85 -14.19
N ASP A 86 -2.68 -14.94 -14.78
CA ASP A 86 -2.42 -16.16 -14.02
C ASP A 86 -1.51 -15.79 -12.85
N GLY A 87 -1.98 -16.07 -11.62
CA GLY A 87 -1.21 -15.75 -10.43
C GLY A 87 0.21 -16.31 -10.55
N ALA A 88 1.20 -15.47 -10.27
CA ALA A 88 2.59 -15.89 -10.31
C ALA A 88 2.75 -17.16 -9.46
N PRO A 89 3.44 -18.21 -9.97
CA PRO A 89 3.60 -19.45 -9.22
C PRO A 89 4.34 -19.14 -7.93
N VAL A 90 3.62 -19.21 -6.81
CA VAL A 90 4.23 -19.04 -5.48
C VAL A 90 5.27 -20.13 -5.29
N PRO A 91 6.48 -19.79 -4.79
CA PRO A 91 7.48 -20.78 -4.44
C PRO A 91 6.84 -21.86 -3.56
N LYS A 92 6.97 -23.12 -3.99
CA LYS A 92 6.49 -24.25 -3.20
C LYS A 92 7.17 -24.17 -1.83
N GLY A 93 6.43 -24.38 -0.75
CA GLY A 93 6.93 -24.43 0.64
C GLY A 93 7.85 -25.61 0.92
N VAL A 94 8.79 -25.87 0.02
CA VAL A 94 9.81 -26.90 0.12
C VAL A 94 11.02 -26.24 0.76
N SER A 95 11.52 -26.84 1.83
CA SER A 95 12.74 -26.38 2.46
C SER A 95 13.87 -26.35 1.42
N PRO A 96 14.69 -25.29 1.35
CA PRO A 96 15.87 -25.26 0.49
C PRO A 96 16.93 -26.29 0.93
N PHE A 97 16.74 -26.91 2.10
CA PHE A 97 17.64 -27.91 2.64
C PHE A 97 17.20 -29.34 2.29
N PRO A 98 18.09 -30.17 1.73
CA PRO A 98 17.76 -31.54 1.32
C PRO A 98 17.59 -32.50 2.51
N SER A 99 18.02 -32.12 3.71
CA SER A 99 17.88 -32.91 4.94
C SER A 99 17.74 -32.00 6.16
N PRO A 100 17.04 -32.44 7.22
CA PRO A 100 16.82 -31.64 8.43
C PRO A 100 18.08 -31.32 9.24
N ALA A 101 19.24 -31.90 8.92
CA ALA A 101 20.50 -31.59 9.57
C ALA A 101 21.22 -30.35 8.98
N TRP A 102 20.92 -29.98 7.74
CA TRP A 102 21.55 -28.86 7.04
C TRP A 102 21.15 -27.46 7.54
N PRO A 103 19.90 -27.21 7.98
CA PRO A 103 19.54 -25.92 8.55
C PRO A 103 20.45 -25.53 9.72
N GLU A 104 20.72 -26.46 10.64
CA GLU A 104 21.58 -26.22 11.80
C GLU A 104 23.01 -25.83 11.39
N VAL A 105 23.59 -26.58 10.45
CA VAL A 105 24.93 -26.28 9.91
C VAL A 105 24.95 -24.90 9.25
N PHE A 106 23.93 -24.57 8.48
CA PHE A 106 23.79 -23.27 7.82
C PHE A 106 23.74 -22.12 8.83
N TYR A 107 22.89 -22.22 9.87
CA TYR A 107 22.77 -21.15 10.87
C TYR A 107 24.06 -20.98 11.68
N LEU A 108 24.72 -22.08 12.06
CA LEU A 108 26.00 -22.02 12.77
C LEU A 108 27.10 -21.37 11.92
N SER A 109 27.18 -21.72 10.64
CA SER A 109 28.18 -21.13 9.73
C SER A 109 27.86 -19.67 9.39
N MET A 110 26.58 -19.31 9.24
CA MET A 110 26.14 -17.93 9.07
C MET A 110 26.47 -17.06 10.29
N GLN A 111 26.28 -17.59 11.50
CA GLN A 111 26.66 -16.90 12.73
C GLN A 111 28.16 -16.61 12.79
N GLN A 112 29.00 -17.58 12.40
CA GLN A 112 30.46 -17.39 12.35
C GLN A 112 30.85 -16.27 11.37
N VAL A 113 30.25 -16.26 10.18
CA VAL A 113 30.50 -15.19 9.17
C VAL A 113 30.11 -13.82 9.72
N TRP A 114 28.99 -13.76 10.45
CA TRP A 114 28.52 -12.52 11.06
C TRP A 114 29.44 -12.01 12.18
N GLU A 115 29.94 -12.91 13.04
CA GLU A 115 30.91 -12.58 14.08
C GLU A 115 32.24 -12.06 13.51
N ILE A 116 32.63 -12.53 12.32
CA ILE A 116 33.82 -12.07 11.60
C ILE A 116 33.57 -10.70 10.93
N GLY A 117 32.31 -10.26 10.83
CA GLY A 117 31.94 -9.03 10.12
C GLY A 117 32.21 -9.11 8.62
N HIS A 118 32.23 -10.32 8.05
CA HIS A 118 32.59 -10.53 6.67
C HIS A 118 31.40 -10.24 5.74
N ILE A 119 31.46 -9.11 5.03
CA ILE A 119 30.50 -8.76 3.98
C ILE A 119 31.03 -9.33 2.63
N PRO A 120 30.28 -10.20 1.93
CA PRO A 120 30.67 -10.72 0.62
C PRO A 120 30.83 -9.61 -0.44
N ILE A 121 31.75 -9.83 -1.37
CA ILE A 121 31.99 -8.96 -2.54
C ILE A 121 31.09 -9.44 -3.69
N GLY A 122 30.62 -8.52 -4.53
CA GLY A 122 29.81 -8.73 -5.73
C GLY A 122 28.31 -8.61 -5.48
N TYR A 123 27.90 -8.15 -4.30
CA TYR A 123 26.49 -8.04 -3.90
C TYR A 123 25.99 -6.59 -3.81
N GLY A 124 26.86 -5.59 -4.07
CA GLY A 124 26.49 -4.18 -3.99
C GLY A 124 26.28 -3.68 -2.56
N ILE A 125 26.70 -4.45 -1.55
CA ILE A 125 26.48 -4.14 -0.13
C ILE A 125 27.63 -3.29 0.43
N ARG A 126 28.83 -3.43 -0.14
CA ARG A 126 30.03 -2.75 0.33
C ARG A 126 30.12 -1.34 -0.26
N GLU A 127 30.55 -0.37 0.56
CA GLU A 127 30.80 1.01 0.11
C GLU A 127 31.78 1.08 -1.07
N GLU A 128 32.72 0.13 -1.17
CA GLU A 128 33.66 0.08 -2.30
C GLU A 128 33.01 -0.33 -3.63
N GLU A 129 31.82 -0.91 -3.59
CA GLU A 129 31.03 -1.33 -4.77
C GLU A 129 30.01 -0.29 -5.18
N TRP A 130 29.84 0.75 -4.36
CA TRP A 130 28.92 1.84 -4.62
C TRP A 130 29.54 2.82 -5.61
N ASP A 131 28.67 3.55 -6.30
CA ASP A 131 29.13 4.69 -7.08
C ASP A 131 29.42 5.88 -6.15
N GLY A 132 29.85 7.00 -6.73
CA GLY A 132 30.15 8.21 -5.97
C GLY A 132 28.93 8.87 -5.30
N GLU A 133 27.72 8.35 -5.53
CA GLU A 133 26.46 8.87 -5.00
C GLU A 133 25.92 8.04 -3.82
N GLY A 134 26.48 6.85 -3.58
CA GLY A 134 26.21 6.03 -2.40
C GLY A 134 25.54 4.70 -2.73
N TYR A 135 24.82 4.12 -1.76
CA TYR A 135 24.15 2.84 -1.97
C TYR A 135 23.17 2.93 -3.16
N PRO A 136 23.25 2.02 -4.14
CA PRO A 136 22.40 2.10 -5.33
C PRO A 136 20.93 1.92 -4.95
N GLU A 137 20.12 2.96 -5.19
CA GLU A 137 18.68 2.93 -4.92
C GLU A 137 17.90 2.07 -5.93
N LEU A 138 18.53 1.70 -7.05
CA LEU A 138 17.94 0.93 -8.13
C LEU A 138 18.88 -0.20 -8.56
N GLU A 139 18.37 -1.42 -8.54
CA GLU A 139 19.04 -2.56 -9.20
C GLU A 139 18.78 -2.48 -10.71
N ALA A 140 19.85 -2.34 -11.50
CA ALA A 140 19.75 -2.50 -12.95
C ALA A 140 19.68 -4.00 -13.29
N ILE A 141 18.48 -4.47 -13.62
CA ILE A 141 18.18 -5.85 -14.06
C ILE A 141 18.41 -6.05 -15.57
#